data_AF-A0A0Q9MMQ5-F1
#
_entry.id   AF-A0A0Q9MMQ5-F1
#
_cell.length_a   1.000
_cell.length_b   1.000
_cell.length_c   1.000
_cell.angle_alpha   90.00
_cell.angle_beta   90.00
_cell.angle_gamma   90.00
#
_symmetry.space_group_name_H-M   'P 1'
#
loop_
_entity.id
_entity.type
_entity.pdbx_description
1 polymer ?
#
loop_
_entity_poly.entity_id
_entity_poly.type
_entity_poly.pdbx_seq_one_letter_code
_entity_poly.pdbx_strand_id
1 'polypeptide(L)'
;MKTMRVETKANHAERNQSKSTSVDVSLQRPPSSEEITISVDQMMVAVEGVRRYVISHLSRIGRTCDVDDVMQDVRVAVWDGVSRGRYRPLPGVRFAAWVQGVAINVCAAHIRRELTHQTLPLILDPANAEDSASFDALAVLVVDRYEDRSAEKVLDQHSAQVLLGLTRASVSAPIWGLAVDSLSGPRKYGPPSPQDRRRWNAVTVVRQTAKTINKALDVEPGTIRNLQELCRCAVDCLPSPLLRGVAETIVRPDVRGPERHKAIAALAIELGVTERYVAVQIGCARRLYQTAWRTLRGAMKSR
;
A
#
# COMPACT_ATOMS: atom_id res chain seq x y z
N MET A 1 -51.08 81.52 -28.88
CA MET A 1 -52.27 80.71 -29.22
C MET A 1 -52.24 79.41 -28.44
N LYS A 2 -53.31 79.16 -27.65
CA LYS A 2 -53.90 77.88 -27.20
C LYS A 2 -52.99 76.67 -26.94
N THR A 3 -53.02 75.93 -25.83
CA THR A 3 -53.66 76.01 -24.51
C THR A 3 -53.06 74.85 -23.71
N MET A 4 -52.70 75.14 -22.47
CA MET A 4 -52.48 74.21 -21.36
C MET A 4 -53.58 73.14 -21.27
N ARG A 5 -53.22 71.88 -21.00
CA ARG A 5 -54.13 70.93 -20.34
C ARG A 5 -53.36 70.02 -19.39
N VAL A 6 -53.26 70.49 -18.15
CA VAL A 6 -53.11 69.65 -16.96
C VAL A 6 -54.53 69.33 -16.51
N GLU A 7 -54.90 68.06 -16.46
CA GLU A 7 -56.01 67.58 -15.66
C GLU A 7 -55.51 66.44 -14.77
N THR A 8 -55.17 66.83 -13.55
CA THR A 8 -55.13 66.02 -12.34
C THR A 8 -56.56 65.75 -11.85
N LYS A 9 -56.85 64.48 -11.49
CA LYS A 9 -57.65 64.05 -10.31
C LYS A 9 -57.71 62.51 -10.36
N ALA A 10 -56.91 61.81 -9.56
CA ALA A 10 -57.14 61.53 -8.14
C ALA A 10 -58.40 60.66 -7.91
N ASN A 11 -58.19 59.35 -7.93
CA ASN A 11 -58.94 58.43 -7.07
C ASN A 11 -57.93 57.86 -6.07
N HIS A 12 -57.99 58.42 -4.86
CA HIS A 12 -57.32 57.95 -3.66
C HIS A 12 -58.29 57.03 -2.91
N ALA A 13 -57.73 55.92 -2.39
CA ALA A 13 -58.23 54.94 -1.40
C ALA A 13 -58.21 53.54 -2.03
N GLU A 14 -57.29 52.62 -1.71
CA GLU A 14 -56.76 52.21 -0.40
C GLU A 14 -55.22 52.06 -0.50
N ARG A 15 -54.39 52.79 0.25
CA ARG A 15 -53.98 52.54 1.64
C ARG A 15 -53.54 51.10 1.92
N ASN A 16 -52.25 50.82 1.66
CA ASN A 16 -51.26 50.23 2.59
C ASN A 16 -50.06 49.74 1.77
N GLN A 17 -48.95 50.48 1.73
CA GLN A 17 -47.79 50.13 2.57
C GLN A 17 -47.71 48.64 2.92
N SER A 18 -47.15 47.84 2.03
CA SER A 18 -46.33 46.71 2.45
C SER A 18 -44.92 46.97 1.95
N LYS A 19 -44.13 47.55 2.86
CA LYS A 19 -42.67 47.52 2.83
C LYS A 19 -42.22 46.17 2.29
N SER A 20 -41.27 46.19 1.36
CA SER A 20 -40.46 45.02 1.04
C SER A 20 -39.76 44.57 2.32
N THR A 21 -40.41 43.72 3.11
CA THR A 21 -39.72 42.87 4.06
C THR A 21 -38.82 41.99 3.23
N SER A 22 -37.54 42.36 3.21
CA SER A 22 -36.44 41.44 2.94
C SER A 22 -36.65 40.25 3.86
N VAL A 23 -37.25 39.19 3.30
CA VAL A 23 -37.35 37.91 3.96
C VAL A 23 -35.95 37.36 4.00
N ASP A 24 -35.44 37.16 5.21
CA ASP A 24 -34.19 36.48 5.46
C ASP A 24 -34.26 35.09 4.78
N VAL A 25 -33.38 34.86 3.80
CA VAL A 25 -33.29 33.60 3.03
C VAL A 25 -33.09 32.40 3.96
N SER A 26 -32.62 32.65 5.19
CA SER A 26 -32.46 31.69 6.27
C SER A 26 -33.77 31.10 6.83
N LEU A 27 -34.93 31.70 6.52
CA LEU A 27 -36.25 31.29 7.04
C LEU A 27 -37.17 30.68 5.97
N GLN A 28 -36.69 30.49 4.73
CA GLN A 28 -37.42 29.70 3.75
C GLN A 28 -37.40 28.22 4.14
N ARG A 29 -38.60 27.66 4.34
CA ARG A 29 -38.84 26.22 4.49
C ARG A 29 -38.04 25.48 3.40
N PRO A 30 -37.30 24.40 3.73
CA PRO A 30 -36.52 23.68 2.74
C PRO A 30 -37.45 23.31 1.58
N PRO A 31 -37.03 23.48 0.31
CA PRO A 31 -37.78 22.91 -0.79
C PRO A 31 -38.02 21.45 -0.43
N SER A 32 -39.30 21.06 -0.46
CA SER A 32 -39.73 19.67 -0.35
C SER A 32 -38.80 18.82 -1.19
N SER A 33 -38.41 17.66 -0.68
CA SER A 33 -37.57 16.66 -1.34
C SER A 33 -38.15 16.24 -2.71
N GLU A 34 -38.09 17.13 -3.68
CA GLU A 34 -37.94 16.76 -5.08
C GLU A 34 -36.62 16.00 -5.09
N GLU A 35 -36.70 14.71 -5.41
CA GLU A 35 -35.57 13.81 -5.50
C GLU A 35 -34.51 14.47 -6.40
N ILE A 36 -33.48 15.06 -5.78
CA ILE A 36 -32.35 15.67 -6.49
C ILE A 36 -31.62 14.54 -7.19
N THR A 37 -32.08 14.24 -8.38
CA THR A 37 -31.61 13.12 -9.18
C THR A 37 -30.48 13.67 -10.05
N ILE A 38 -29.27 13.71 -9.49
CA ILE A 38 -28.07 14.00 -10.27
C ILE A 38 -27.91 12.85 -11.26
N SER A 39 -27.97 13.14 -12.56
CA SER A 39 -27.75 12.12 -13.58
C SER A 39 -26.31 11.63 -13.53
N VAL A 40 -26.10 10.37 -13.93
CA VAL A 40 -24.75 9.79 -14.02
C VAL A 40 -23.86 10.63 -14.94
N ASP A 41 -24.40 11.15 -16.03
CA ASP A 41 -23.66 12.00 -16.97
C ASP A 41 -23.22 13.32 -16.33
N GLN A 42 -24.11 13.97 -15.59
CA GLN A 42 -23.78 15.20 -14.85
C GLN A 42 -22.70 14.94 -13.80
N MET A 43 -22.74 13.77 -13.16
CA MET A 43 -21.72 13.32 -12.22
C MET A 43 -20.36 13.12 -12.89
N MET A 44 -20.33 12.39 -14.01
CA MET A 44 -19.08 12.09 -14.73
C MET A 44 -18.44 13.35 -15.32
N VAL A 45 -19.23 14.29 -15.87
CA VAL A 45 -18.73 15.58 -16.36
C VAL A 45 -18.13 16.42 -15.23
N ALA A 46 -18.80 16.48 -14.06
CA ALA A 46 -18.30 17.23 -12.92
C ALA A 46 -17.01 16.62 -12.34
N VAL A 47 -16.91 15.29 -12.29
CA VAL A 47 -15.71 14.58 -11.85
C VAL A 47 -14.56 14.79 -12.85
N GLU A 48 -14.81 14.68 -14.14
CA GLU A 48 -13.76 14.92 -15.14
C GLU A 48 -13.25 16.37 -15.09
N GLY A 49 -14.12 17.32 -14.74
CA GLY A 49 -13.78 18.72 -14.52
C GLY A 49 -12.70 18.96 -13.45
N VAL A 50 -12.53 18.05 -12.47
CA VAL A 50 -11.50 18.18 -11.43
C VAL A 50 -10.15 17.53 -11.81
N ARG A 51 -10.05 16.86 -12.97
CA ARG A 51 -8.81 16.15 -13.36
C ARG A 51 -7.58 17.06 -13.36
N ARG A 52 -7.69 18.27 -13.91
CA ARG A 52 -6.57 19.22 -13.94
C ARG A 52 -6.11 19.62 -12.54
N TYR A 53 -7.05 19.75 -11.60
CA TYR A 53 -6.76 20.01 -10.20
C TYR A 53 -5.99 18.83 -9.58
N VAL A 54 -6.47 17.60 -9.77
CA VAL A 54 -5.82 16.37 -9.27
C VAL A 54 -4.40 16.24 -9.84
N ILE A 55 -4.21 16.41 -11.15
CA ILE A 55 -2.89 16.37 -11.80
C ILE A 55 -1.95 17.41 -11.18
N SER A 56 -2.41 18.66 -11.05
CA SER A 56 -1.61 19.75 -10.47
C SER A 56 -1.22 19.49 -9.02
N HIS A 57 -2.11 18.90 -8.23
CA HIS A 57 -1.86 18.65 -6.81
C HIS A 57 -0.93 17.45 -6.58
N LEU A 58 -1.09 16.38 -7.37
CA LEU A 58 -0.22 15.22 -7.31
C LEU A 58 1.16 15.48 -7.93
N SER A 59 1.26 16.34 -8.95
CA SER A 59 2.55 16.71 -9.54
C SER A 59 3.46 17.44 -8.56
N ARG A 60 2.90 18.26 -7.64
CA ARG A 60 3.65 18.94 -6.58
C ARG A 60 4.37 17.99 -5.62
N ILE A 61 3.89 16.76 -5.49
CA ILE A 61 4.53 15.71 -4.68
C ILE A 61 5.16 14.60 -5.53
N GLY A 62 5.26 14.81 -6.85
CA GLY A 62 5.86 13.85 -7.78
C GLY A 62 5.02 12.59 -8.03
N ARG A 63 3.72 12.57 -7.69
CA ARG A 63 2.85 11.37 -7.79
C ARG A 63 1.88 11.43 -8.98
N THR A 64 2.31 11.90 -10.14
CA THR A 64 1.45 12.02 -11.34
C THR A 64 0.93 10.68 -11.87
N CYS A 65 1.55 9.55 -11.52
CA CYS A 65 1.08 8.22 -11.87
C CYS A 65 -0.18 7.79 -11.14
N ASP A 66 -0.48 8.38 -9.99
CA ASP A 66 -1.63 8.01 -9.16
C ASP A 66 -2.90 8.79 -9.59
N VAL A 67 -2.84 9.56 -10.68
CA VAL A 67 -3.95 10.42 -11.14
C VAL A 67 -5.20 9.59 -11.41
N ASP A 68 -5.07 8.46 -12.10
CA ASP A 68 -6.26 7.65 -12.42
C ASP A 68 -6.84 6.95 -11.19
N ASP A 69 -6.00 6.53 -10.25
CA ASP A 69 -6.42 5.95 -8.97
C ASP A 69 -7.15 6.98 -8.11
N VAL A 70 -6.60 8.20 -7.98
CA VAL A 70 -7.24 9.30 -7.24
C VAL A 70 -8.52 9.76 -7.94
N MET A 71 -8.56 9.79 -9.27
CA MET A 71 -9.78 10.09 -10.01
C MET A 71 -10.86 9.01 -9.79
N GLN A 72 -10.47 7.74 -9.65
CA GLN A 72 -11.40 6.67 -9.28
C GLN A 72 -11.94 6.84 -7.86
N ASP A 73 -11.09 7.19 -6.89
CA ASP A 73 -11.51 7.50 -5.52
C ASP A 73 -12.47 8.69 -5.48
N VAL A 74 -12.25 9.72 -6.30
CA VAL A 74 -13.18 10.84 -6.45
C VAL A 74 -14.52 10.36 -7.01
N ARG A 75 -14.55 9.52 -8.05
CA ARG A 75 -15.81 8.95 -8.58
C ARG A 75 -16.57 8.20 -7.50
N VAL A 76 -15.90 7.35 -6.74
CA VAL A 76 -16.50 6.56 -5.66
C VAL A 76 -17.05 7.47 -4.56
N ALA A 77 -16.28 8.47 -4.13
CA ALA A 77 -16.69 9.40 -3.09
C ALA A 77 -17.88 10.28 -3.50
N VAL A 78 -17.91 10.72 -4.76
CA VAL A 78 -19.04 11.48 -5.33
C VAL A 78 -20.28 10.60 -5.42
N TRP A 79 -20.15 9.37 -5.94
CA TRP A 79 -21.25 8.40 -5.99
C TRP A 79 -21.80 8.07 -4.60
N ASP A 80 -20.93 7.81 -3.63
CA ASP A 80 -21.31 7.56 -2.23
C ASP A 80 -22.03 8.78 -1.63
N GLY A 81 -21.53 9.99 -1.90
CA GLY A 81 -22.13 11.21 -1.38
C GLY A 81 -23.50 11.54 -1.99
N VAL A 82 -23.73 11.20 -3.26
CA VAL A 82 -25.05 11.35 -3.91
C VAL A 82 -26.01 10.25 -3.44
N SER A 83 -25.61 8.97 -3.53
CA SER A 83 -26.45 7.82 -3.17
C SER A 83 -26.87 7.80 -1.69
N ARG A 84 -26.03 8.32 -0.79
CA ARG A 84 -26.33 8.43 0.65
C ARG A 84 -26.95 9.77 1.05
N GLY A 85 -27.32 10.63 0.09
CA GLY A 85 -27.96 11.92 0.37
C GLY A 85 -27.07 12.92 1.13
N ARG A 86 -25.75 12.80 1.04
CA ARG A 86 -24.79 13.74 1.65
C ARG A 86 -24.60 15.00 0.82
N TYR A 87 -24.92 14.97 -0.47
CA TYR A 87 -25.02 16.18 -1.28
C TYR A 87 -26.27 16.97 -0.89
N ARG A 88 -26.07 18.20 -0.42
CA ARG A 88 -27.14 19.17 -0.19
C ARG A 88 -26.89 20.37 -1.10
N PRO A 89 -27.77 20.64 -2.08
CA PRO A 89 -27.61 21.80 -2.94
C PRO A 89 -27.73 23.07 -2.08
N LEU A 90 -26.73 23.93 -2.19
CA LEU A 90 -26.76 25.26 -1.58
C LEU A 90 -27.15 26.28 -2.66
N PRO A 91 -27.99 27.29 -2.33
CA PRO A 91 -28.33 28.34 -3.28
C PRO A 91 -27.07 28.98 -3.88
N GLY A 92 -27.00 29.03 -5.22
CA GLY A 92 -25.88 29.61 -5.96
C GLY A 92 -24.62 28.73 -6.07
N VAL A 93 -24.56 27.57 -5.42
CA VAL A 93 -23.41 26.65 -5.51
C VAL A 93 -23.71 25.53 -6.51
N ARG A 94 -22.91 25.45 -7.58
CA ARG A 94 -23.05 24.39 -8.58
C ARG A 94 -22.57 23.05 -8.00
N PHE A 95 -23.18 21.96 -8.45
CA PHE A 95 -22.76 20.59 -8.11
C PHE A 95 -21.25 20.35 -8.34
N ALA A 96 -20.68 20.91 -9.41
CA ALA A 96 -19.24 20.83 -9.70
C ALA A 96 -18.35 21.43 -8.58
N ALA A 97 -18.82 22.46 -7.87
CA ALA A 97 -18.09 23.03 -6.73
C ALA A 97 -18.10 22.08 -5.52
N TRP A 98 -19.20 21.35 -5.31
CA TRP A 98 -19.24 20.30 -4.30
C TRP A 98 -18.29 19.13 -4.67
N VAL A 99 -18.28 18.70 -5.94
CA VAL A 99 -17.33 17.70 -6.45
C VAL A 99 -15.88 18.16 -6.29
N GLN A 100 -15.59 19.45 -6.52
CA GLN A 100 -14.28 20.03 -6.24
C GLN A 100 -13.90 19.92 -4.76
N GLY A 101 -14.84 20.16 -3.84
CA GLY A 101 -14.63 19.92 -2.40
C GLY A 101 -14.31 18.46 -2.07
N VAL A 102 -15.02 17.52 -2.71
CA VAL A 102 -14.71 16.08 -2.60
C VAL A 102 -13.31 15.78 -3.11
N ALA A 103 -12.93 16.30 -4.28
CA ALA A 103 -11.61 16.13 -4.86
C ALA A 103 -10.49 16.69 -3.98
N ILE A 104 -10.70 17.86 -3.35
CA ILE A 104 -9.77 18.44 -2.38
C ILE A 104 -9.56 17.47 -1.21
N ASN A 105 -10.65 16.93 -0.64
CA ASN A 105 -10.58 16.02 0.51
C ASN A 105 -9.91 14.69 0.15
N VAL A 106 -10.25 14.12 -1.01
CA VAL A 106 -9.65 12.87 -1.51
C VAL A 106 -8.16 13.08 -1.78
N CYS A 107 -7.77 14.15 -2.48
CA CYS A 107 -6.36 14.48 -2.69
C CYS A 107 -5.62 14.70 -1.36
N ALA A 108 -6.20 15.45 -0.42
CA ALA A 108 -5.57 15.68 0.88
C ALA A 108 -5.46 14.40 1.70
N ALA A 109 -6.44 13.49 1.62
CA ALA A 109 -6.37 12.17 2.25
C ALA A 109 -5.31 11.28 1.59
N HIS A 110 -5.22 11.28 0.26
CA HIS A 110 -4.18 10.56 -0.49
C HIS A 110 -2.79 11.08 -0.11
N ILE A 111 -2.58 12.39 -0.17
CA ILE A 111 -1.31 13.02 0.18
C ILE A 111 -0.96 12.74 1.65
N ARG A 112 -1.92 12.85 2.58
CA ARG A 112 -1.68 12.49 3.98
C ARG A 112 -1.34 11.01 4.12
N ARG A 113 -2.04 10.09 3.45
CA ARG A 113 -1.66 8.68 3.46
C ARG A 113 -0.24 8.51 2.93
N GLU A 114 0.11 9.13 1.82
CA GLU A 114 1.43 9.03 1.21
C GLU A 114 2.55 9.66 2.06
N LEU A 115 2.29 10.76 2.76
CA LEU A 115 3.26 11.41 3.64
C LEU A 115 3.33 10.76 5.04
N THR A 116 2.20 10.25 5.55
CA THR A 116 2.08 9.55 6.83
C THR A 116 2.43 8.07 6.71
N HIS A 117 2.44 7.51 5.51
CA HIS A 117 3.31 6.40 5.14
C HIS A 117 4.76 6.90 5.14
N GLN A 118 5.23 7.37 6.29
CA GLN A 118 6.50 6.91 6.79
C GLN A 118 6.41 5.39 6.72
N THR A 119 6.89 4.83 5.60
CA THR A 119 7.55 3.54 5.64
C THR A 119 8.40 3.60 6.90
N LEU A 120 8.04 2.81 7.93
CA LEU A 120 8.81 2.68 9.16
C LEU A 120 10.28 2.81 8.75
N PRO A 121 11.00 3.83 9.24
CA PRO A 121 12.38 3.99 8.85
C PRO A 121 13.05 2.65 9.13
N LEU A 122 13.58 2.02 8.09
CA LEU A 122 14.59 0.97 8.26
C LEU A 122 15.81 1.50 9.04
N ILE A 123 15.81 2.82 9.30
CA ILE A 123 16.61 3.62 10.22
C ILE A 123 16.18 3.40 11.69
N LEU A 124 16.11 2.15 12.13
CA LEU A 124 16.77 1.83 13.38
C LEU A 124 17.87 0.88 12.96
N ASP A 125 19.03 1.45 12.65
CA ASP A 125 20.24 0.66 12.50
C ASP A 125 20.41 -0.08 13.84
N PRO A 126 20.23 -1.42 13.90
CA PRO A 126 20.42 -2.14 15.15
C PRO A 126 21.90 -2.13 15.59
N ALA A 127 22.77 -1.46 14.82
CA ALA A 127 24.20 -1.31 15.07
C ALA A 127 24.58 -0.45 16.30
N ASN A 128 23.62 0.19 16.99
CA ASN A 128 23.91 0.95 18.21
C ASN A 128 23.63 0.17 19.51
N ALA A 129 23.20 -1.08 19.44
CA ALA A 129 23.17 -1.98 20.59
C ALA A 129 24.16 -3.13 20.34
N GLU A 130 25.42 -2.83 20.62
CA GLU A 130 26.55 -3.76 20.76
C GLU A 130 26.89 -4.66 19.56
N ASP A 131 28.17 -4.66 19.24
CA ASP A 131 28.79 -5.45 18.19
C ASP A 131 28.30 -6.90 18.12
N SER A 132 27.92 -7.32 16.91
CA SER A 132 27.94 -8.73 16.48
C SER A 132 27.00 -9.71 17.21
N ALA A 133 25.73 -9.36 17.42
CA ALA A 133 24.73 -10.38 17.67
C ALA A 133 24.68 -11.35 16.47
N SER A 134 25.23 -12.55 16.65
CA SER A 134 25.28 -13.57 15.60
C SER A 134 23.86 -13.96 15.18
N PHE A 135 23.70 -14.43 13.94
CA PHE A 135 22.40 -14.88 13.42
C PHE A 135 21.70 -15.88 14.36
N ASP A 136 22.49 -16.75 15.00
CA ASP A 136 22.01 -17.74 15.96
C ASP A 136 21.51 -17.07 17.26
N ALA A 137 22.17 -16.03 17.76
CA ALA A 137 21.74 -15.27 18.94
C ALA A 137 20.41 -14.53 18.70
N LEU A 138 20.22 -13.95 17.52
CA LEU A 138 18.96 -13.30 17.15
C LEU A 138 17.79 -14.30 17.01
N ALA A 139 18.06 -15.52 16.57
CA ALA A 139 17.05 -16.57 16.46
C ALA A 139 16.62 -17.11 17.84
N VAL A 140 17.54 -17.16 18.80
CA VAL A 140 17.29 -17.60 20.19
C VAL A 140 16.33 -16.65 20.94
N LEU A 141 16.50 -15.32 20.78
CA LEU A 141 15.65 -14.30 21.43
C LEU A 141 14.16 -14.34 21.05
N VAL A 142 13.77 -15.09 20.01
CA VAL A 142 12.36 -15.26 19.62
C VAL A 142 11.67 -16.36 20.42
N VAL A 143 12.40 -17.38 20.89
CA VAL A 143 11.83 -18.56 21.56
C VAL A 143 11.39 -18.25 22.99
N ASP A 144 12.12 -17.37 23.68
CA ASP A 144 11.81 -16.88 25.02
C ASP A 144 10.44 -16.14 25.09
N ARG A 145 9.84 -15.83 23.93
CA ARG A 145 8.59 -15.06 23.81
C ARG A 145 7.31 -15.89 23.78
N TYR A 146 7.38 -17.22 23.64
CA TYR A 146 6.17 -18.05 23.68
C TYR A 146 5.61 -18.23 25.10
N GLU A 147 6.36 -17.83 26.15
CA GLU A 147 5.94 -17.96 27.55
C GLU A 147 5.25 -16.72 28.15
N ASP A 148 5.42 -15.51 27.58
CA ASP A 148 4.84 -14.28 28.16
C ASP A 148 3.97 -13.48 27.16
N ARG A 149 2.68 -13.82 27.11
CA ARG A 149 1.66 -13.22 26.21
C ARG A 149 0.95 -11.99 26.81
N SER A 150 1.64 -11.14 27.58
CA SER A 150 1.00 -10.04 28.32
C SER A 150 1.10 -8.62 27.69
N ALA A 151 1.86 -8.41 26.60
CA ALA A 151 2.13 -7.04 26.10
C ALA A 151 2.05 -6.86 24.56
N GLU A 152 0.83 -6.87 24.01
CA GLU A 152 0.53 -6.85 22.56
C GLU A 152 1.17 -5.69 21.75
N LYS A 153 1.41 -4.52 22.35
CA LYS A 153 2.02 -3.36 21.64
C LYS A 153 3.55 -3.34 21.64
N VAL A 154 4.19 -3.87 22.68
CA VAL A 154 5.67 -3.98 22.76
C VAL A 154 6.16 -5.18 21.93
N LEU A 155 5.31 -6.21 21.81
CA LEU A 155 5.55 -7.40 21.00
C LEU A 155 5.77 -7.09 19.51
N ASP A 156 5.10 -6.08 18.94
CA ASP A 156 5.23 -5.77 17.50
C ASP A 156 6.58 -5.11 17.17
N GLN A 157 7.04 -4.16 17.98
CA GLN A 157 8.30 -3.46 17.75
C GLN A 157 9.53 -4.37 17.92
N HIS A 158 9.54 -5.20 18.97
CA HIS A 158 10.66 -6.12 19.20
C HIS A 158 10.67 -7.28 18.19
N SER A 159 9.50 -7.72 17.70
CA SER A 159 9.41 -8.70 16.59
C SER A 159 9.91 -8.13 15.28
N ALA A 160 9.56 -6.88 14.97
CA ALA A 160 10.07 -6.17 13.80
C ALA A 160 11.59 -6.01 13.85
N GLN A 161 12.17 -5.66 15.00
CA GLN A 161 13.63 -5.55 15.17
C GLN A 161 14.35 -6.86 14.90
N VAL A 162 13.87 -7.97 15.45
CA VAL A 162 14.50 -9.29 15.23
C VAL A 162 14.37 -9.73 13.77
N LEU A 163 13.19 -9.55 13.16
CA LEU A 163 13.00 -9.84 11.74
C LEU A 163 13.97 -9.03 10.86
N LEU A 164 14.13 -7.74 11.14
CA LEU A 164 15.06 -6.87 10.42
C LEU A 164 16.52 -7.29 10.63
N GLY A 165 16.91 -7.61 11.88
CA GLY A 165 18.25 -8.10 12.21
C GLY A 165 18.60 -9.39 11.46
N LEU A 166 17.72 -10.40 11.52
CA LEU A 166 17.90 -11.67 10.81
C LEU A 166 17.92 -11.49 9.29
N THR A 167 17.10 -10.57 8.77
CA THR A 167 17.07 -10.26 7.33
C THR A 167 18.38 -9.61 6.89
N ARG A 168 18.88 -8.63 7.64
CA ARG A 168 20.17 -7.98 7.36
C ARG A 168 21.32 -8.98 7.41
N ALA A 169 21.35 -9.85 8.41
CA ALA A 169 22.38 -10.90 8.53
C ALA A 169 22.32 -11.95 7.41
N SER A 170 21.17 -12.10 6.75
CA SER A 170 20.96 -13.09 5.67
C SER A 170 21.24 -12.57 4.26
N VAL A 171 21.46 -11.27 4.11
CA VAL A 171 21.66 -10.60 2.81
C VAL A 171 23.02 -9.92 2.80
N SER A 172 23.68 -9.84 1.64
CA SER A 172 24.98 -9.15 1.58
C SER A 172 24.81 -7.65 1.83
N ALA A 173 25.78 -7.04 2.53
CA ALA A 173 25.82 -5.61 2.80
C ALA A 173 25.51 -4.70 1.58
N PRO A 174 26.07 -4.94 0.36
CA PRO A 174 25.75 -4.11 -0.79
C PRO A 174 24.29 -4.26 -1.26
N ILE A 175 23.68 -5.45 -1.13
CA ILE A 175 22.27 -5.65 -1.49
C ILE A 175 21.37 -4.98 -0.44
N TRP A 176 21.72 -5.10 0.84
CA TRP A 176 21.00 -4.43 1.93
C TRP A 176 21.02 -2.90 1.76
N GLY A 177 22.22 -2.32 1.58
CA GLY A 177 22.38 -0.88 1.35
C GLY A 177 21.59 -0.41 0.13
N LEU A 178 21.72 -1.10 -1.00
CA LEU A 178 20.99 -0.74 -2.22
C LEU A 178 19.46 -0.84 -2.03
N ALA A 179 18.97 -1.83 -1.28
CA ALA A 179 17.55 -1.96 -0.99
C ALA A 179 17.05 -0.84 -0.06
N VAL A 180 17.79 -0.53 1.00
CA VAL A 180 17.47 0.56 1.95
C VAL A 180 17.46 1.90 1.22
N ASP A 181 18.47 2.19 0.40
CA ASP A 181 18.55 3.40 -0.42
C ASP A 181 17.37 3.50 -1.40
N SER A 182 16.95 2.37 -1.97
CA SER A 182 15.82 2.32 -2.91
C SER A 182 14.48 2.52 -2.24
N LEU A 183 14.34 2.09 -0.97
CA LEU A 183 13.10 2.22 -0.20
C LEU A 183 12.99 3.57 0.51
N SER A 184 14.12 4.15 0.92
CA SER A 184 14.20 5.39 1.69
C SER A 184 14.43 6.62 0.80
N GLY A 185 14.98 6.41 -0.39
CA GLY A 185 15.24 7.48 -1.35
C GLY A 185 13.97 8.01 -2.03
N PRO A 186 14.00 9.24 -2.55
CA PRO A 186 12.89 9.79 -3.31
C PRO A 186 12.61 8.91 -4.54
N ARG A 187 11.35 8.49 -4.70
CA ARG A 187 10.92 7.69 -5.86
C ARG A 187 11.17 8.49 -7.13
N LYS A 188 12.07 7.99 -7.99
CA LYS A 188 12.34 8.58 -9.30
C LYS A 188 11.35 8.00 -10.30
N TYR A 189 10.45 8.84 -10.81
CA TYR A 189 9.47 8.46 -11.83
C TYR A 189 10.06 8.73 -13.21
N GLY A 190 10.29 7.67 -13.97
CA GLY A 190 10.86 7.68 -15.32
C GLY A 190 10.89 6.26 -15.89
N PRO A 191 11.15 6.08 -17.21
CA PRO A 191 11.29 4.76 -17.80
C PRO A 191 12.41 3.98 -17.07
N PRO A 192 12.20 2.69 -16.77
CA PRO A 192 13.08 1.94 -15.88
C PRO A 192 14.48 1.85 -16.46
N SER A 193 15.44 2.52 -15.81
CA SER A 193 16.84 2.40 -16.17
C SER A 193 17.39 1.02 -15.77
N PRO A 194 18.50 0.56 -16.36
CA PRO A 194 19.20 -0.63 -15.89
C PRO A 194 19.59 -0.57 -14.40
N GLN A 195 19.83 0.63 -13.87
CA GLN A 195 20.10 0.84 -12.44
C GLN A 195 18.85 0.62 -11.59
N ASP A 196 17.67 1.02 -12.08
CA ASP A 196 16.40 0.78 -11.40
C ASP A 196 16.07 -0.71 -11.31
N ARG A 197 16.43 -1.50 -12.33
CA ARG A 197 16.29 -2.97 -12.28
C ARG A 197 17.15 -3.58 -11.17
N ARG A 198 18.39 -3.11 -10.99
CA ARG A 198 19.28 -3.59 -9.92
C ARG A 198 18.74 -3.21 -8.54
N ARG A 199 18.25 -1.98 -8.39
CA ARG A 199 17.60 -1.47 -7.18
C ARG A 199 16.38 -2.30 -6.81
N TRP A 200 15.47 -2.51 -7.75
CA TRP A 200 14.28 -3.34 -7.53
C TRP A 200 14.60 -4.80 -7.26
N ASN A 201 15.63 -5.35 -7.90
CA ASN A 201 16.09 -6.71 -7.59
C ASN A 201 16.60 -6.79 -6.15
N ALA A 202 17.39 -5.82 -5.67
CA ALA A 202 17.84 -5.78 -4.29
C ALA A 202 16.67 -5.72 -3.29
N VAL A 203 15.68 -4.85 -3.54
CA VAL A 203 14.44 -4.78 -2.75
C VAL A 203 13.70 -6.12 -2.76
N THR A 204 13.60 -6.77 -3.92
CA THR A 204 12.94 -8.08 -4.07
C THR A 204 13.64 -9.15 -3.26
N VAL A 205 14.98 -9.20 -3.31
CA VAL A 205 15.79 -10.15 -2.52
C VAL A 205 15.57 -9.94 -1.03
N VAL A 206 15.62 -8.70 -0.54
CA VAL A 206 15.39 -8.38 0.88
C VAL A 206 13.97 -8.78 1.31
N ARG A 207 12.94 -8.44 0.51
CA ARG A 207 11.54 -8.81 0.81
C ARG A 207 11.33 -10.33 0.84
N GLN A 208 11.87 -11.06 -0.13
CA GLN A 208 11.76 -12.52 -0.17
C GLN A 208 12.45 -13.17 1.02
N THR A 209 13.60 -12.63 1.43
CA THR A 209 14.35 -13.09 2.60
C THR A 209 13.56 -12.84 3.89
N ALA A 210 13.07 -11.61 4.10
CA ALA A 210 12.24 -11.26 5.25
C ALA A 210 10.98 -12.14 5.33
N LYS A 211 10.27 -12.33 4.21
CA LYS A 211 9.09 -13.20 4.16
C LYS A 211 9.40 -14.65 4.52
N THR A 212 10.57 -15.14 4.09
CA THR A 212 11.02 -16.50 4.42
C THR A 212 11.35 -16.64 5.90
N ILE A 213 12.03 -15.64 6.48
CA ILE A 213 12.36 -15.61 7.91
C ILE A 213 11.08 -15.51 8.74
N ASN A 214 10.16 -14.61 8.39
CA ASN A 214 8.89 -14.47 9.12
C ASN A 214 8.15 -15.81 9.18
N LYS A 215 7.99 -16.47 8.03
CA LYS A 215 7.37 -17.80 7.98
C LYS A 215 8.09 -18.84 8.82
N ALA A 216 9.42 -18.79 8.89
CA ALA A 216 10.20 -19.69 9.71
C ALA A 216 10.02 -19.41 11.21
N LEU A 217 9.91 -18.13 11.60
CA LEU A 217 9.61 -17.73 12.98
C LEU A 217 8.18 -18.10 13.40
N ASP A 218 7.23 -18.14 12.46
CA ASP A 218 5.84 -18.55 12.70
C ASP A 218 5.68 -20.07 12.91
N VAL A 219 6.73 -20.88 12.66
CA VAL A 219 6.67 -22.33 12.87
C VAL A 219 6.87 -22.66 14.34
N GLU A 220 5.88 -23.31 14.95
CA GLU A 220 5.98 -23.78 16.34
C GLU A 220 7.12 -24.80 16.48
N PRO A 221 8.11 -24.56 17.38
CA PRO A 221 9.28 -25.43 17.53
C PRO A 221 8.96 -26.88 17.89
N GLY A 222 7.81 -27.13 18.55
CA GLY A 222 7.35 -28.48 18.91
C GLY A 222 6.93 -29.35 17.71
N THR A 223 6.77 -28.74 16.54
CA THR A 223 6.38 -29.42 15.29
C THR A 223 7.57 -30.12 14.63
N ILE A 224 8.81 -29.75 14.98
CA ILE A 224 10.03 -30.27 14.36
C ILE A 224 10.70 -31.27 15.31
N ARG A 225 10.51 -32.56 15.04
CA ARG A 225 11.00 -33.68 15.85
C ARG A 225 12.26 -34.32 15.28
N ASN A 226 12.50 -34.15 13.98
CA ASN A 226 13.66 -34.74 13.31
C ASN A 226 14.21 -33.85 12.18
N LEU A 227 15.38 -34.22 11.65
CA LEU A 227 16.07 -33.49 10.58
C LEU A 227 15.25 -33.44 9.27
N GLN A 228 14.48 -34.49 8.98
CA GLN A 228 13.67 -34.55 7.76
C GLN A 228 12.51 -33.55 7.80
N GLU A 229 11.85 -33.42 8.96
CA GLU A 229 10.83 -32.42 9.23
C GLU A 229 11.42 -31.01 9.16
N LEU A 230 12.61 -30.78 9.74
CA LEU A 230 13.33 -29.51 9.62
C LEU A 230 13.55 -29.13 8.16
N CYS A 231 14.04 -30.07 7.34
CA CYS A 231 14.30 -29.86 5.93
C CYS A 231 13.01 -29.57 5.14
N ARG A 232 11.90 -30.24 5.46
CA ARG A 232 10.59 -30.01 4.83
C ARG A 232 10.03 -28.64 5.22
N CYS A 233 9.99 -28.32 6.51
CA CYS A 233 9.54 -27.02 7.01
C CYS A 233 10.36 -25.87 6.40
N ALA A 234 11.68 -26.05 6.25
CA ALA A 234 12.53 -25.06 5.60
C ALA A 234 12.14 -24.82 4.13
N VAL A 235 11.71 -25.85 3.39
CA VAL A 235 11.15 -25.68 2.04
C VAL A 235 9.82 -24.93 2.09
N ASP A 236 8.91 -25.29 2.98
CA ASP A 236 7.57 -24.68 3.09
C ASP A 236 7.61 -23.17 3.41
N CYS A 237 8.68 -22.72 4.06
CA CYS A 237 8.94 -21.31 4.33
C CYS A 237 9.19 -20.47 3.06
N LEU A 238 9.53 -21.07 1.92
CA LEU A 238 9.84 -20.32 0.71
C LEU A 238 8.58 -19.62 0.14
N PRO A 239 8.75 -18.42 -0.45
CA PRO A 239 7.63 -17.52 -0.69
C PRO A 239 6.76 -17.90 -1.90
N SER A 240 7.29 -18.67 -2.86
CA SER A 240 6.56 -19.08 -4.08
C SER A 240 6.64 -20.59 -4.33
N PRO A 241 5.62 -21.19 -5.00
CA PRO A 241 5.63 -22.60 -5.37
C PRO A 241 6.84 -23.00 -6.21
N LEU A 242 7.26 -22.15 -7.14
CA LEU A 242 8.48 -22.37 -7.94
C LEU A 242 9.73 -22.51 -7.06
N LEU A 243 9.92 -21.61 -6.10
CA LEU A 243 11.08 -21.67 -5.22
C LEU A 243 11.03 -22.91 -4.31
N ARG A 244 9.83 -23.34 -3.88
CA ARG A 244 9.64 -24.59 -3.12
C ARG A 244 9.99 -25.82 -3.95
N GLY A 245 9.44 -25.94 -5.16
CA GLY A 245 9.74 -27.05 -6.06
C GLY A 245 11.22 -27.12 -6.42
N VAL A 246 11.85 -25.97 -6.70
CA VAL A 246 13.31 -25.92 -6.94
C VAL A 246 14.08 -26.36 -5.68
N ALA A 247 13.66 -25.92 -4.50
CA ALA A 247 14.32 -26.30 -3.25
C ALA A 247 14.18 -27.79 -2.96
N GLU A 248 12.99 -28.35 -3.15
CA GLU A 248 12.68 -29.75 -2.87
C GLU A 248 13.34 -30.74 -3.83
N THR A 249 13.30 -30.43 -5.12
CA THR A 249 13.72 -31.35 -6.19
C THR A 249 15.19 -31.20 -6.56
N ILE A 250 15.79 -30.02 -6.36
CA ILE A 250 17.16 -29.73 -6.81
C ILE A 250 18.09 -29.36 -5.65
N VAL A 251 17.70 -28.41 -4.80
CA VAL A 251 18.60 -27.86 -3.77
C VAL A 251 18.81 -28.84 -2.62
N ARG A 252 17.73 -29.33 -2.00
CA ARG A 252 17.75 -30.23 -0.84
C ARG A 252 18.49 -31.54 -1.16
N PRO A 253 18.23 -32.22 -2.30
CA PRO A 253 18.96 -33.45 -2.64
C PRO A 253 20.36 -33.17 -3.22
N ASP A 254 20.74 -31.90 -3.40
CA ASP A 254 21.98 -31.44 -4.02
C ASP A 254 22.29 -32.12 -5.36
N VAL A 255 21.29 -32.16 -6.24
CA VAL A 255 21.41 -32.79 -7.57
C VAL A 255 22.37 -31.98 -8.46
N ARG A 256 23.29 -32.67 -9.14
CA ARG A 256 24.35 -32.05 -9.97
C ARG A 256 24.41 -32.61 -11.39
N GLY A 257 25.16 -31.94 -12.26
CA GLY A 257 25.49 -32.42 -13.60
C GLY A 257 24.27 -32.79 -14.47
N PRO A 258 24.26 -33.98 -15.11
CA PRO A 258 23.18 -34.37 -16.04
C PRO A 258 21.83 -34.59 -15.31
N GLU A 259 21.85 -35.05 -14.06
CA GLU A 259 20.64 -35.23 -13.26
C GLU A 259 19.99 -33.90 -12.95
N ARG A 260 20.79 -32.85 -12.72
CA ARG A 260 20.28 -31.49 -12.52
C ARG A 260 19.52 -30.99 -13.74
N HIS A 261 20.00 -31.28 -14.95
CA HIS A 261 19.32 -30.88 -16.18
C HIS A 261 17.98 -31.63 -16.34
N LYS A 262 17.95 -32.93 -16.04
CA LYS A 262 16.70 -33.71 -16.02
C LYS A 262 15.68 -33.16 -15.02
N ALA A 263 16.13 -32.83 -13.80
CA ALA A 263 15.28 -32.26 -12.77
C ALA A 263 14.76 -30.86 -13.15
N ILE A 264 15.59 -30.02 -13.79
CA ILE A 264 15.17 -28.71 -14.32
C ILE A 264 14.08 -28.90 -15.38
N ALA A 265 14.28 -29.80 -16.34
CA ALA A 265 13.33 -30.05 -17.43
C ALA A 265 11.99 -30.57 -16.89
N ALA A 266 12.02 -31.56 -15.99
CA ALA A 266 10.82 -32.11 -15.37
C ALA A 266 10.03 -31.04 -14.59
N LEU A 267 10.73 -30.24 -13.76
CA LEU A 267 10.10 -29.19 -12.97
C LEU A 267 9.56 -28.04 -13.84
N ALA A 268 10.23 -27.74 -14.96
CA ALA A 268 9.77 -26.73 -15.91
C ALA A 268 8.45 -27.14 -16.56
N ILE A 269 8.32 -28.42 -16.94
CA ILE A 269 7.08 -29.00 -17.46
C ILE A 269 5.97 -28.96 -16.41
N GLU A 270 6.26 -29.44 -15.19
CA GLU A 270 5.29 -29.49 -14.09
C GLU A 270 4.70 -28.11 -13.75
N LEU A 271 5.55 -27.09 -13.73
CA LEU A 271 5.16 -25.72 -13.34
C LEU A 271 4.75 -24.84 -14.53
N GLY A 272 4.79 -25.36 -15.76
CA GLY A 272 4.43 -24.60 -16.97
C GLY A 272 5.35 -23.40 -17.25
N VAL A 273 6.64 -23.51 -16.93
CA VAL A 273 7.64 -22.43 -17.11
C VAL A 273 8.80 -22.89 -17.98
N THR A 274 9.67 -21.97 -18.39
CA THR A 274 10.86 -22.33 -19.18
C THR A 274 11.97 -22.91 -18.30
N GLU A 275 12.74 -23.85 -18.84
CA GLU A 275 13.92 -24.42 -18.16
C GLU A 275 14.91 -23.34 -17.72
N ARG A 276 15.12 -22.32 -18.57
CA ARG A 276 15.98 -21.17 -18.26
C ARG A 276 15.48 -20.42 -17.02
N TYR A 277 14.16 -20.25 -16.88
CA TYR A 277 13.60 -19.58 -15.73
C TYR A 277 13.83 -20.37 -14.44
N VAL A 278 13.61 -21.68 -14.47
CA VAL A 278 13.93 -22.59 -13.35
C VAL A 278 15.41 -22.51 -12.99
N ALA A 279 16.30 -22.61 -13.98
CA ALA A 279 17.75 -22.61 -13.78
C ALA A 279 18.25 -21.33 -13.08
N VAL A 280 17.72 -20.17 -13.46
CA VAL A 280 18.04 -18.87 -12.84
C VAL A 280 17.58 -18.80 -11.38
N GLN A 281 16.50 -19.48 -11.01
CA GLN A 281 15.96 -19.46 -9.64
C GLN A 281 16.71 -20.37 -8.66
N ILE A 282 17.51 -21.34 -9.12
CA ILE A 282 18.24 -22.29 -8.25
C ILE A 282 19.11 -21.56 -7.23
N GLY A 283 19.84 -20.52 -7.65
CA GLY A 283 20.68 -19.74 -6.74
C GLY A 283 19.86 -18.99 -5.68
N CYS A 284 18.68 -18.49 -6.05
CA CYS A 284 17.77 -17.81 -5.13
C CYS A 284 17.16 -18.79 -4.13
N ALA A 285 16.59 -19.89 -4.62
CA ALA A 285 16.00 -20.95 -3.80
C ALA A 285 17.01 -21.52 -2.79
N ARG A 286 18.27 -21.74 -3.22
CA ARG A 286 19.34 -22.21 -2.33
C ARG A 286 19.61 -21.26 -1.17
N ARG A 287 19.72 -19.96 -1.43
CA ARG A 287 19.94 -18.97 -0.36
C ARG A 287 18.76 -18.93 0.61
N LEU A 288 17.53 -18.84 0.10
CA LEU A 288 16.34 -18.76 0.94
C LEU A 288 16.14 -20.03 1.78
N TYR A 289 16.36 -21.21 1.19
CA TYR A 289 16.32 -22.48 1.90
C TYR A 289 17.34 -22.53 3.04
N GLN A 290 18.59 -22.13 2.79
CA GLN A 290 19.61 -22.07 3.83
C GLN A 290 19.26 -21.08 4.95
N THR A 291 18.68 -19.93 4.60
CA THR A 291 18.19 -18.95 5.59
C THR A 291 17.09 -19.55 6.45
N ALA A 292 16.04 -20.12 5.84
CA ALA A 292 14.94 -20.77 6.57
C ALA A 292 15.46 -21.88 7.49
N TRP A 293 16.33 -22.73 6.97
CA TRP A 293 16.92 -23.84 7.73
C TRP A 293 17.72 -23.35 8.94
N ARG A 294 18.52 -22.29 8.79
CA ARG A 294 19.27 -21.69 9.90
C ARG A 294 18.33 -21.06 10.93
N THR A 295 17.30 -20.33 10.51
CA THR A 295 16.32 -19.73 11.43
C THR A 295 15.62 -20.81 12.26
N LEU A 296 15.10 -21.85 11.61
CA LEU A 296 14.42 -22.95 12.28
C LEU A 296 15.37 -23.71 13.22
N ARG A 297 16.61 -23.98 12.79
CA ARG A 297 17.60 -24.65 13.62
C ARG A 297 18.01 -23.81 14.84
N GLY A 298 18.14 -22.50 14.68
CA GLY A 298 18.40 -21.58 15.78
C GLY A 298 17.28 -21.61 16.82
N ALA A 299 16.03 -21.58 16.36
CA ALA A 299 14.86 -21.72 17.23
C ALA A 299 14.80 -23.07 17.96
N MET A 300 15.29 -24.17 17.36
CA MET A 300 15.33 -25.48 18.02
C MET A 300 16.40 -25.58 19.12
N LYS A 301 17.55 -24.91 18.97
CA LYS A 301 18.69 -24.98 19.91
C LYS A 301 18.50 -24.14 21.17
N SER A 302 17.48 -23.29 21.21
CA SER A 302 17.15 -22.42 22.34
C SER A 302 16.39 -23.15 23.47
N ARG A 303 16.36 -24.50 23.43
CA ARG A 303 15.85 -25.39 24.48
C ARG A 303 17.00 -26.22 25.02
#